data_AF-A0A6B0TB17-F1
#
_entry.id   AF-A0A6B0TB17-F1
#
_cell.length_a   1.000
_cell.length_b   1.000
_cell.length_c   1.000
_cell.angle_alpha   90.00
_cell.angle_beta   90.00
_cell.angle_gamma   90.00
#
_symmetry.space_group_name_H-M   'P 1'
#
loop_
_entity.id
_entity.type
_entity.pdbx_description
1 polymer ?
#
loop_
_entity_poly.entity_id
_entity_poly.type
_entity_poly.pdbx_seq_one_letter_code
_entity_poly.pdbx_strand_id
1 'polypeptide(L)'
;MEYSGDEVAGVVDSFEALTRAELRQALAELAFKRGEDAEPGEFDEVIDEAIRAYQLIRIEGEQSLLVVGPAAFPVRPEGTADLQHILDVEDRDIDRERAGEAAVERVREEAALAVEMGDTDTIEALIDVSYEIESWAPVDVADLRTYLDERA
;
A
#
# COMPACT_ATOMS: atom_id res chain seq x y z
N MET A 1 -6.45 18.67 5.09
CA MET A 1 -6.20 17.72 6.18
C MET A 1 -5.06 16.81 5.77
N GLU A 2 -4.20 16.44 6.72
CA GLU A 2 -3.14 15.45 6.46
C GLU A 2 -3.68 14.08 6.88
N TYR A 3 -3.78 13.13 5.93
CA TYR A 3 -4.15 11.75 6.22
C TYR A 3 -2.89 10.98 6.64
N SER A 4 -3.01 10.06 7.59
CA SER A 4 -1.95 9.08 7.82
C SER A 4 -2.00 7.97 6.77
N GLY A 5 -0.89 7.24 6.59
CA GLY A 5 -0.90 6.07 5.71
C GLY A 5 -1.86 4.97 6.15
N ASP A 6 -2.14 4.83 7.46
CA ASP A 6 -3.14 3.90 7.98
C ASP A 6 -4.58 4.37 7.69
N GLU A 7 -4.82 5.69 7.64
CA GLU A 7 -6.09 6.25 7.19
C GLU A 7 -6.30 6.04 5.69
N VAL A 8 -5.26 6.23 4.88
CA VAL A 8 -5.29 5.90 3.44
C VAL A 8 -5.53 4.41 3.23
N ALA A 9 -4.85 3.53 3.99
CA ALA A 9 -5.09 2.09 3.96
C ALA A 9 -6.52 1.75 4.40
N GLY A 10 -7.09 2.45 5.38
CA GLY A 10 -8.50 2.27 5.78
C GLY A 10 -9.52 2.65 4.71
N VAL A 11 -9.20 3.63 3.86
CA VAL A 11 -10.02 3.91 2.67
C VAL A 11 -9.93 2.76 1.69
N VAL A 12 -8.73 2.29 1.35
CA VAL A 12 -8.54 1.14 0.44
C VAL A 12 -9.22 -0.12 0.97
N ASP A 13 -9.11 -0.41 2.27
CA ASP A 13 -9.75 -1.55 2.95
C ASP A 13 -11.27 -1.58 2.75
N SER A 14 -11.89 -0.40 2.64
CA SER A 14 -13.35 -0.31 2.46
C SER A 14 -13.82 -0.69 1.05
N PHE A 15 -12.90 -0.79 0.09
CA PHE A 15 -13.15 -1.18 -1.30
C PHE A 15 -12.41 -2.46 -1.70
N GLU A 16 -11.64 -3.05 -0.78
CA GLU A 16 -10.67 -4.14 -1.00
C GLU A 16 -9.49 -3.76 -1.91
N ALA A 17 -9.74 -3.07 -3.03
CA ALA A 17 -8.72 -2.58 -3.96
C ALA A 17 -9.18 -1.35 -4.75
N LEU A 18 -8.28 -0.37 -4.90
CA LEU A 18 -8.52 0.86 -5.65
C LEU A 18 -7.40 1.11 -6.64
N THR A 19 -7.71 1.61 -7.83
CA THR A 19 -6.71 2.29 -8.64
C THR A 19 -6.22 3.56 -7.92
N ARG A 20 -5.05 4.06 -8.31
CA ARG A 20 -4.56 5.35 -7.76
C ARG A 20 -5.54 6.50 -8.01
N ALA A 21 -6.22 6.52 -9.16
CA ALA A 21 -7.18 7.57 -9.49
C ALA A 21 -8.42 7.49 -8.60
N GLU A 22 -8.96 6.30 -8.36
CA GLU A 22 -10.12 6.11 -7.47
C GLU A 22 -9.78 6.45 -6.02
N LEU A 23 -8.58 6.07 -5.52
CA LEU A 23 -8.15 6.42 -4.17
C LEU A 23 -8.03 7.93 -3.97
N ARG A 24 -7.45 8.65 -4.93
CA ARG A 24 -7.41 10.12 -4.91
C ARG A 24 -8.81 10.73 -4.85
N GLN A 25 -9.73 10.22 -5.68
CA GLN A 25 -11.12 10.69 -5.68
C GLN A 25 -11.78 10.42 -4.33
N ALA A 26 -11.57 9.24 -3.76
CA ALA A 26 -12.11 8.87 -2.46
C ALA A 26 -11.64 9.81 -1.33
N LEU A 27 -10.36 10.17 -1.32
CA LEU A 27 -9.80 11.12 -0.36
C LEU A 27 -10.33 12.54 -0.57
N ALA A 28 -10.54 12.96 -1.82
CA ALA A 28 -11.16 14.24 -2.16
C ALA A 28 -12.62 14.32 -1.70
N GLU A 29 -13.42 13.27 -1.91
CA GLU A 29 -14.80 13.21 -1.41
C GLU A 29 -14.87 13.25 0.12
N LEU A 30 -13.93 12.59 0.81
CA LEU A 30 -13.83 12.67 2.27
C LEU A 30 -13.49 14.09 2.74
N ALA A 31 -12.55 14.75 2.07
CA ALA A 31 -12.20 16.13 2.37
C ALA A 31 -13.41 17.05 2.16
N PHE A 32 -14.13 16.89 1.05
CA PHE A 32 -15.34 17.65 0.75
C PHE A 32 -16.43 17.46 1.82
N LYS A 33 -16.67 16.24 2.27
CA LYS A 33 -17.61 15.95 3.38
C LYS A 33 -17.23 16.66 4.68
N ARG A 34 -15.95 16.96 4.89
CA ARG A 34 -15.42 17.68 6.05
C ARG A 34 -15.37 19.20 5.85
N GLY A 35 -15.86 19.68 4.71
CA GLY A 35 -15.89 21.11 4.36
C GLY A 35 -14.57 21.64 3.82
N GLU A 36 -13.67 20.76 3.39
CA GLU A 36 -12.41 21.12 2.72
C GLU A 36 -12.57 20.95 1.21
N ASP A 37 -12.08 21.92 0.44
CA ASP A 37 -12.03 21.83 -1.02
C ASP A 37 -10.61 21.42 -1.40
N ALA A 38 -10.43 20.15 -1.76
CA ALA A 38 -9.15 19.55 -2.09
C ALA A 38 -9.25 18.83 -3.43
N GLU A 39 -8.31 19.10 -4.34
CA GLU A 39 -8.21 18.42 -5.61
C GLU A 39 -7.63 17.01 -5.44
N PRO A 40 -8.06 16.01 -6.23
CA PRO A 40 -7.57 14.63 -6.12
C PRO A 40 -6.03 14.51 -6.19
N GLY A 41 -5.35 15.39 -6.93
CA GLY A 41 -3.88 15.37 -7.05
C GLY A 41 -3.13 15.77 -5.77
N GLU A 42 -3.78 16.46 -4.84
CA GLU A 42 -3.16 16.88 -3.57
C GLU A 42 -2.81 15.70 -2.66
N PHE A 43 -3.40 14.53 -2.91
CA PHE A 43 -3.15 13.30 -2.14
C PHE A 43 -2.00 12.44 -2.68
N ASP A 44 -1.26 12.92 -3.68
CA ASP A 44 -0.22 12.11 -4.32
C ASP A 44 0.93 11.73 -3.39
N GLU A 45 1.40 12.70 -2.60
CA GLU A 45 2.50 12.53 -1.67
C GLU A 45 2.15 11.48 -0.62
N VAL A 46 0.98 11.61 0.04
CA VAL A 46 0.55 10.67 1.10
C VAL A 46 0.33 9.25 0.57
N ILE A 47 -0.17 9.10 -0.66
CA ILE A 47 -0.30 7.79 -1.29
C ILE A 47 1.09 7.20 -1.60
N ASP A 48 2.03 8.02 -2.10
CA ASP A 48 3.40 7.55 -2.36
C ASP A 48 4.14 7.19 -1.06
N GLU A 49 3.91 7.94 0.02
CA GLU A 49 4.42 7.59 1.36
C GLU A 49 3.85 6.27 1.87
N ALA A 50 2.53 6.07 1.76
CA ALA A 50 1.91 4.81 2.17
C ALA A 50 2.42 3.60 1.36
N ILE A 51 2.72 3.80 0.06
CA ILE A 51 3.35 2.78 -0.78
C ILE A 51 4.80 2.52 -0.32
N ARG A 52 5.59 3.58 -0.09
CA ARG A 52 6.98 3.45 0.40
C ARG A 52 7.06 2.74 1.75
N ALA A 53 6.08 2.99 2.62
CA ALA A 53 5.99 2.40 3.94
C ALA A 53 5.40 0.98 3.95
N TYR A 54 5.13 0.37 2.79
CA TYR A 54 4.46 -0.95 2.68
C TYR A 54 3.07 -1.00 3.36
N GLN A 55 2.46 0.16 3.60
CA GLN A 55 1.06 0.26 4.06
C GLN A 55 0.09 0.06 2.89
N LEU A 56 0.54 0.33 1.66
CA LEU A 56 -0.14 -0.06 0.44
C LEU A 56 0.79 -0.89 -0.45
N ILE A 57 0.25 -1.94 -1.06
CA ILE A 57 0.93 -2.72 -2.09
C ILE A 57 0.30 -2.41 -3.43
N ARG A 58 1.16 -2.17 -4.43
CA ARG A 58 0.74 -2.04 -5.83
C ARG A 58 0.77 -3.41 -6.49
N ILE A 59 -0.34 -3.78 -7.11
CA ILE A 59 -0.46 -4.99 -7.93
C ILE A 59 -0.59 -4.54 -9.38
N GLU A 60 0.35 -4.96 -10.21
CA GLU A 60 0.31 -4.69 -11.64
C GLU A 60 -0.67 -5.62 -12.38
N GLY A 61 -1.20 -5.14 -13.51
CA GLY A 61 -2.23 -5.82 -14.30
C GLY A 61 -2.67 -4.97 -15.50
N GLU A 62 -3.90 -5.17 -15.98
CA GLU A 62 -4.49 -4.29 -17.00
C GLU A 62 -4.62 -2.84 -16.51
N GLN A 63 -4.86 -2.69 -15.21
CA GLN A 63 -4.76 -1.43 -14.47
C GLN A 63 -4.03 -1.72 -13.16
N SER A 64 -3.12 -0.83 -12.74
CA SER A 64 -2.43 -0.98 -11.47
C SER A 64 -3.41 -0.71 -10.32
N LEU A 65 -3.50 -1.66 -9.39
CA LEU A 65 -4.35 -1.59 -8.22
C LEU A 65 -3.51 -1.38 -6.96
N LEU A 66 -4.09 -0.69 -5.98
CA LEU A 66 -3.56 -0.51 -4.63
C LEU A 66 -4.43 -1.33 -3.70
N VAL A 67 -3.78 -2.14 -2.87
CA VAL A 67 -4.39 -2.90 -1.78
C VAL A 67 -3.72 -2.55 -0.47
N VAL A 68 -4.41 -2.82 0.64
CA VAL A 68 -3.82 -2.73 1.99
C VAL A 68 -2.57 -3.61 2.05
N GLY A 69 -1.45 -3.05 2.51
CA GLY A 69 -0.18 -3.74 2.60
C GLY A 69 0.12 -4.35 3.97
N PRO A 70 1.22 -5.10 4.09
CA PRO A 70 1.59 -5.84 5.31
C PRO A 70 1.92 -4.93 6.50
N ALA A 71 2.41 -3.72 6.26
CA ALA A 71 2.79 -2.79 7.34
C ALA A 71 1.64 -1.87 7.78
N ALA A 72 0.44 -2.04 7.22
CA ALA A 72 -0.71 -1.21 7.56
C ALA A 72 -1.45 -1.70 8.80
N PHE A 73 -1.95 -0.75 9.59
CA PHE A 73 -2.99 -0.97 10.59
C PHE A 73 -4.21 -0.13 10.22
N PRO A 74 -5.05 -0.57 9.25
CA PRO A 74 -6.06 0.27 8.63
C PRO A 74 -7.00 0.94 9.64
N VAL A 75 -7.11 2.26 9.56
CA VAL A 75 -8.06 3.06 10.34
C VAL A 75 -9.04 3.70 9.38
N ARG A 76 -10.32 3.38 9.49
CA ARG A 76 -11.34 4.01 8.63
C ARG A 76 -11.59 5.46 9.06
N PRO A 77 -11.31 6.45 8.19
CA PRO A 77 -11.66 7.83 8.51
C PRO A 77 -13.19 8.00 8.62
N GLU A 78 -13.64 8.98 9.41
CA GLU A 78 -15.06 9.32 9.47
C GLU A 78 -15.60 9.68 8.07
N GLY A 79 -16.76 9.14 7.69
CA GLY A 79 -17.39 9.34 6.38
C GLY A 79 -17.05 8.28 5.33
N THR A 80 -16.11 7.37 5.60
CA THR A 80 -15.66 6.34 4.64
C THR A 80 -16.78 5.38 4.23
N ALA A 81 -17.69 5.05 5.15
CA ALA A 81 -18.81 4.13 4.89
C ALA A 81 -19.75 4.62 3.78
N ASP A 82 -19.80 5.93 3.51
CA ASP A 82 -20.62 6.51 2.45
C ASP A 82 -19.96 6.44 1.08
N LEU A 83 -18.63 6.28 1.02
CA LEU A 83 -17.87 6.40 -0.23
C LEU A 83 -18.27 5.31 -1.23
N GLN A 84 -18.49 4.08 -0.78
CA GLN A 84 -18.97 2.97 -1.62
C GLN A 84 -20.32 3.25 -2.30
N HIS A 85 -21.08 4.24 -1.82
CA HIS A 85 -22.36 4.64 -2.41
C HIS A 85 -22.25 5.90 -3.28
N ILE A 86 -21.18 6.67 -3.10
CA ILE A 86 -20.93 7.93 -3.83
C ILE A 86 -20.07 7.65 -5.06
N LEU A 87 -19.07 6.80 -4.89
CA LEU A 87 -18.13 6.43 -5.92
C LEU A 87 -18.65 5.19 -6.65
N ASP A 88 -18.68 5.27 -7.97
CA ASP A 88 -19.00 4.16 -8.86
C ASP A 88 -17.74 3.32 -9.11
N VAL A 89 -17.20 2.72 -8.04
CA VAL A 89 -16.04 1.82 -8.09
C VAL A 89 -16.53 0.40 -8.27
N GLU A 90 -15.89 -0.33 -9.18
CA GLU A 90 -16.15 -1.75 -9.38
C GLU A 90 -15.71 -2.57 -8.15
N ASP A 91 -16.57 -3.50 -7.70
CA ASP A 91 -16.20 -4.48 -6.68
C ASP A 91 -15.08 -5.39 -7.22
N ARG A 92 -14.00 -5.55 -6.44
CA ARG A 92 -12.83 -6.34 -6.80
C ARG A 92 -12.47 -7.25 -5.65
N ASP A 93 -12.35 -8.54 -5.94
CA ASP A 93 -11.82 -9.53 -5.00
C ASP A 93 -10.35 -9.79 -5.36
N ILE A 94 -9.43 -9.38 -4.49
CA ILE A 94 -8.00 -9.57 -4.68
C ILE A 94 -7.50 -10.74 -3.84
N ASP A 95 -6.95 -11.72 -4.53
CA ASP A 95 -6.26 -12.84 -3.91
C ASP A 95 -5.08 -12.36 -3.03
N ARG A 96 -5.11 -12.72 -1.74
CA ARG A 96 -4.08 -12.38 -0.76
C ARG A 96 -2.72 -12.97 -1.15
N GLU A 97 -2.69 -14.14 -1.79
CA GLU A 97 -1.44 -14.73 -2.30
C GLU A 97 -0.84 -13.83 -3.39
N ARG A 98 -1.64 -13.39 -4.36
CA ARG A 98 -1.21 -12.45 -5.41
C ARG A 98 -0.70 -11.11 -4.83
N ALA A 99 -1.37 -10.60 -3.80
CA ALA A 99 -0.93 -9.39 -3.11
C ALA A 99 0.41 -9.60 -2.38
N GLY A 100 0.60 -10.77 -1.77
CA GLY A 100 1.87 -11.21 -1.18
C GLY A 100 2.99 -11.29 -2.20
N GLU A 101 2.75 -11.92 -3.35
CA GLU A 101 3.73 -12.04 -4.44
C GLU A 101 4.17 -10.66 -4.94
N ALA A 102 3.23 -9.73 -5.12
CA ALA A 102 3.54 -8.35 -5.50
C ALA A 102 4.40 -7.62 -4.46
N ALA A 103 4.16 -7.86 -3.17
CA ALA A 103 4.99 -7.32 -2.10
C ALA A 103 6.42 -7.90 -2.13
N VAL A 104 6.55 -9.21 -2.36
CA VAL A 104 7.84 -9.89 -2.48
C VAL A 104 8.65 -9.38 -3.67
N GLU A 105 8.02 -9.23 -4.84
CA GLU A 105 8.68 -8.68 -6.03
C GLU A 105 9.18 -7.26 -5.78
N ARG A 106 8.36 -6.41 -5.13
CA ARG A 106 8.79 -5.06 -4.72
C ARG A 106 10.01 -5.09 -3.82
N VAL A 107 10.02 -5.94 -2.77
CA VAL A 107 11.19 -6.07 -1.88
C VAL A 107 12.43 -6.51 -2.67
N ARG A 108 12.29 -7.42 -3.64
CA ARG A 108 13.42 -7.84 -4.49
C ARG A 108 13.99 -6.69 -5.32
N GLU A 109 13.14 -5.87 -5.91
CA GLU A 109 13.55 -4.69 -6.69
C GLU A 109 14.26 -3.67 -5.80
N GLU A 110 13.70 -3.34 -4.63
CA GLU A 110 14.31 -2.42 -3.67
C GLU A 110 15.62 -2.97 -3.11
N ALA A 111 15.69 -4.28 -2.82
CA ALA A 111 16.90 -4.94 -2.35
C ALA A 111 18.03 -4.89 -3.38
N ALA A 112 17.72 -5.08 -4.67
CA ALA A 112 18.71 -4.98 -5.73
C ALA A 112 19.34 -3.58 -5.78
N LEU A 113 18.51 -2.54 -5.68
CA LEU A 113 18.97 -1.15 -5.64
C LEU A 113 19.76 -0.83 -4.37
N ALA A 114 19.29 -1.27 -3.20
CA ALA A 114 19.96 -1.04 -1.93
C ALA A 114 21.35 -1.67 -1.91
N VAL A 115 21.47 -2.90 -2.42
CA VAL A 115 22.76 -3.60 -2.54
C VAL A 115 23.70 -2.91 -3.53
N GLU A 116 23.18 -2.42 -4.66
CA GLU A 116 23.99 -1.65 -5.61
C GLU A 116 24.51 -0.34 -5.00
N MET A 117 23.69 0.33 -4.19
CA MET A 117 24.04 1.57 -3.51
C MET A 117 24.85 1.38 -2.21
N GLY A 118 24.94 0.14 -1.70
CA GLY A 118 25.53 -0.15 -0.39
C GLY A 118 24.71 0.43 0.77
N ASP A 119 23.40 0.51 0.62
CA ASP A 119 22.46 1.07 1.60
C ASP A 119 22.01 -0.01 2.59
N THR A 120 22.79 -0.18 3.66
CA THR A 120 22.53 -1.18 4.70
C THR A 120 21.27 -0.87 5.51
N ASP A 121 20.93 0.40 5.71
CA ASP A 121 19.74 0.80 6.46
C ASP A 121 18.47 0.35 5.73
N THR A 122 18.44 0.51 4.40
CA THR A 122 17.35 -0.03 3.58
C THR A 122 17.32 -1.56 3.63
N ILE A 123 18.46 -2.24 3.57
CA ILE A 123 18.50 -3.71 3.65
C ILE A 123 17.92 -4.21 4.99
N GLU A 124 18.29 -3.60 6.12
CA GLU A 124 17.73 -3.93 7.44
C GLU A 124 16.22 -3.72 7.48
N ALA A 125 15.72 -2.59 6.95
CA ALA A 125 14.28 -2.33 6.87
C ALA A 125 13.54 -3.37 6.00
N LEU A 126 14.15 -3.84 4.90
CA LEU A 126 13.55 -4.87 4.04
C LEU A 126 13.50 -6.24 4.72
N ILE A 127 14.44 -6.54 5.63
CA ILE A 127 14.38 -7.75 6.46
C ILE A 127 13.16 -7.71 7.36
N ASP A 128 12.91 -6.59 8.05
CA ASP A 128 11.72 -6.43 8.89
C ASP A 128 10.44 -6.58 8.07
N VAL A 129 10.35 -5.91 6.91
CA VAL A 129 9.21 -6.03 5.98
C VAL A 129 8.99 -7.48 5.53
N SER A 130 10.06 -8.27 5.34
CA SER A 130 9.91 -9.68 4.97
C SER A 130 9.17 -10.50 6.03
N TYR A 131 9.32 -10.18 7.33
CA TYR A 131 8.58 -10.84 8.41
C TYR A 131 7.11 -10.42 8.44
N GLU A 132 6.84 -9.14 8.17
CA GLU A 132 5.47 -8.63 8.05
C GLU A 132 4.75 -9.30 6.87
N ILE A 133 5.40 -9.43 5.71
CA ILE A 133 4.84 -10.13 4.53
C ILE A 133 4.51 -11.59 4.84
N GLU A 134 5.43 -12.34 5.46
CA GLU A 134 5.23 -13.76 5.82
C GLU A 134 4.04 -13.96 6.77
N SER A 135 3.83 -12.99 7.66
CA SER A 135 2.70 -13.01 8.60
C SER A 135 1.38 -12.60 7.93
N TRP A 136 1.45 -11.76 6.91
CA TRP A 136 0.31 -11.12 6.26
C TRP A 136 -0.27 -11.92 5.08
N ALA A 137 0.57 -12.61 4.31
CA ALA A 137 0.18 -13.34 3.10
C ALA A 137 0.81 -14.73 3.03
N PRO A 138 0.16 -15.71 2.37
CA PRO A 138 0.64 -17.09 2.30
C PRO A 138 1.76 -17.26 1.23
N VAL A 139 2.85 -16.51 1.37
CA VAL A 139 3.98 -16.53 0.43
C VAL A 139 5.29 -16.90 1.13
N ASP A 140 6.19 -17.55 0.39
CA ASP A 140 7.50 -17.93 0.89
C ASP A 140 8.52 -16.79 0.67
N VAL A 141 9.08 -16.29 1.77
CA VAL A 141 10.09 -15.23 1.78
C VAL A 141 11.45 -15.72 2.29
N ALA A 142 11.61 -17.01 2.60
CA ALA A 142 12.80 -17.52 3.28
C ALA A 142 14.09 -17.28 2.47
N ASP A 143 14.05 -17.53 1.16
CA ASP A 143 15.18 -17.30 0.25
C ASP A 143 15.51 -15.81 0.13
N LEU A 144 14.49 -14.95 0.08
CA LEU A 144 14.66 -13.50 0.03
C LEU A 144 15.29 -12.96 1.32
N ARG A 145 14.80 -13.42 2.48
CA ARG A 145 15.35 -13.03 3.78
C ARG A 145 16.80 -13.46 3.92
N THR A 146 17.12 -14.70 3.53
CA THR A 146 18.52 -15.18 3.49
C THR A 146 19.40 -14.31 2.61
N TYR A 147 18.91 -13.92 1.42
CA TYR A 147 19.64 -13.03 0.51
C TYR A 147 19.93 -11.65 1.14
N LEU A 148 18.97 -11.08 1.87
CA LEU A 148 19.12 -9.79 2.56
C LEU A 148 20.08 -9.90 3.75
N ASP A 149 19.93 -10.92 4.60
CA ASP A 149 20.77 -11.16 5.79
C ASP A 149 22.26 -11.30 5.45
N GLU A 150 22.60 -11.87 4.28
CA GLU A 150 23.98 -11.98 3.82
C GLU A 150 24.61 -10.64 3.40
N ARG A 151 23.81 -9.56 3.34
CA ARG A 151 24.18 -8.25 2.77
C ARG A 151 23.93 -7.07 3.71
N ALA A 152 23.29 -7.31 4.87
CA ALA A 152 23.19 -6.37 5.98
C ALA A 152 24.54 -6.26 6.72
#